data_AF-A0A971FCA0-F1
#
_entry.id   AF-A0A971FCA0-F1
#
_cell.length_a   1.000
_cell.length_b   1.000
_cell.length_c   1.000
_cell.angle_alpha   90.00
_cell.angle_beta   90.00
_cell.angle_gamma   90.00
#
_symmetry.space_group_name_H-M   'P 1'
#
loop_
_entity.id
_entity.type
_entity.pdbx_description
1 polymer ?
#
loop_
_entity_poly.entity_id
_entity_poly.type
_entity_poly.pdbx_seq_one_letter_code
_entity_poly.pdbx_strand_id
1 'polypeptide(L)'
;MPHSRPLTRLFLPALAVMLAGTAAAGAEGLPEARKGALLSSLGRMASGAASSADDALWLEQAGLPDLGGDAWRALFGEHLAATPYTPALGAQWWRLLSEPRPEQSGLARIAGRFFAVVLSGALERTPPDAAEFDAALVWMEGVMVSSAPVAAEVRAGMEPLLKAKPLNLCAPPAPPPAVPPPAGADGTVLPAPAPAERFADASAMQAAVTLGLLAGPEKVGDWIKAPTPALRAYQTTGMWILDDGLLPPAAFTSLLSLISAAPQVLTGMSAVVCLPYPVPLRAPGAVAAPPPMPWDAWTAPVALPPALLPPVPLFTGAALRQTAEMIQAKELVRRPELVRGCNELFGANMERVDSPFRQWLSAAGVRGPGDFYAALGALWMVNSRLMLDAAASLYHQGEFEPIAAVLLVADLYSNGGDTTLLFETNPAGVVSSRQAALRRAVLPTGRPFVTGVAAGEGLLYFDLEELLTLLQ
;
A
#
# COMPACT_ATOMS: atom_id res chain seq x y z
N MET A 1 -53.73 -27.36 33.69
CA MET A 1 -53.49 -28.58 32.89
C MET A 1 -52.00 -28.69 32.60
N PRO A 2 -51.32 -29.68 33.18
CA PRO A 2 -49.94 -30.05 32.88
C PRO A 2 -49.90 -31.19 31.84
N HIS A 3 -48.70 -31.75 31.60
CA HIS A 3 -48.34 -32.89 30.74
C HIS A 3 -47.79 -32.47 29.36
N SER A 4 -46.72 -33.02 28.81
CA SER A 4 -45.85 -34.14 29.22
C SER A 4 -44.75 -34.29 28.15
N ARG A 5 -43.60 -34.85 28.56
CA ARG A 5 -42.47 -35.29 27.72
C ARG A 5 -42.88 -36.32 26.64
N PRO A 6 -41.99 -36.58 25.67
CA PRO A 6 -41.22 -37.85 25.66
C PRO A 6 -39.71 -37.55 25.45
N LEU A 7 -38.67 -38.23 25.96
CA LEU A 7 -38.33 -39.60 26.39
C LEU A 7 -38.38 -40.70 25.32
N THR A 8 -37.22 -41.34 25.14
CA THR A 8 -36.91 -42.66 24.52
C THR A 8 -36.94 -42.72 22.97
N ARG A 9 -35.95 -43.24 22.23
CA ARG A 9 -34.86 -44.24 22.42
C ARG A 9 -33.70 -43.89 21.45
N LEU A 10 -32.40 -43.88 21.76
CA LEU A 10 -31.48 -44.97 22.11
C LEU A 10 -31.61 -46.24 21.24
N PHE A 11 -30.85 -46.27 20.15
CA PHE A 11 -30.20 -47.46 19.57
C PHE A 11 -28.83 -47.03 19.01
N LEU A 12 -27.79 -47.13 19.84
CA LEU A 12 -26.44 -47.54 19.43
C LEU A 12 -26.45 -49.08 19.47
N PRO A 13 -25.55 -49.84 18.78
CA PRO A 13 -24.13 -49.49 18.66
C PRO A 13 -23.38 -49.96 17.39
N ALA A 14 -22.10 -49.59 17.33
CA ALA A 14 -20.99 -50.38 16.81
C ALA A 14 -20.86 -50.60 15.28
N LEU A 15 -20.20 -49.66 14.57
CA LEU A 15 -19.11 -49.98 13.62
C LEU A 15 -18.42 -48.71 13.02
N ALA A 16 -17.78 -47.85 13.83
CA ALA A 16 -16.86 -46.83 13.29
C ALA A 16 -15.85 -46.25 14.32
N VAL A 17 -15.46 -47.03 15.34
CA VAL A 17 -14.44 -46.63 16.34
C VAL A 17 -13.10 -47.34 16.11
N MET A 18 -12.81 -47.76 14.87
CA MET A 18 -11.47 -48.23 14.49
C MET A 18 -11.08 -47.68 13.12
N LEU A 19 -10.76 -46.40 13.07
CA LEU A 19 -9.73 -45.79 12.20
C LEU A 19 -9.32 -44.42 12.79
N ALA A 20 -9.20 -44.37 14.13
CA ALA A 20 -8.33 -43.42 14.80
C ALA A 20 -7.08 -44.23 15.18
N GLY A 21 -6.11 -44.24 14.28
CA GLY A 21 -4.84 -44.94 14.45
C GLY A 21 -3.82 -44.32 13.51
N THR A 22 -2.87 -43.59 14.10
CA THR A 22 -1.68 -42.99 13.48
C THR A 22 -1.89 -41.73 12.63
N ALA A 23 -2.28 -40.64 13.30
CA ALA A 23 -1.68 -39.35 13.01
C ALA A 23 -0.22 -39.39 13.49
N ALA A 24 0.63 -40.03 12.69
CA ALA A 24 2.07 -39.92 12.81
C ALA A 24 2.50 -38.73 11.94
N ALA A 25 2.79 -37.61 12.59
CA ALA A 25 3.66 -36.60 12.01
C ALA A 25 5.04 -37.26 11.83
N GLY A 26 5.28 -37.79 10.63
CA GLY A 26 6.50 -38.44 10.22
C GLY A 26 6.69 -38.16 8.73
N ALA A 27 7.92 -37.81 8.37
CA ALA A 27 8.31 -37.40 7.03
C ALA A 27 8.19 -38.54 6.00
N GLU A 28 6.97 -38.87 5.56
CA GLU A 28 6.80 -39.59 4.30
C GLU A 28 7.01 -38.59 3.17
N GLY A 29 8.24 -38.56 2.64
CA GLY A 29 8.56 -37.81 1.45
C GLY A 29 7.68 -38.21 0.27
N LEU A 30 7.56 -37.32 -0.71
CA LEU A 30 6.82 -37.58 -1.94
C LEU A 30 7.36 -38.87 -2.60
N PRO A 31 6.51 -39.87 -2.92
CA PRO A 31 6.97 -41.09 -3.57
C PRO A 31 7.75 -40.79 -4.84
N GLU A 32 8.90 -41.44 -5.07
CA GLU A 32 9.82 -41.13 -6.18
C GLU A 32 9.13 -41.12 -7.56
N ALA A 33 8.20 -42.04 -7.79
CA ALA A 33 7.41 -42.07 -9.02
C ALA A 33 6.58 -40.78 -9.23
N ARG A 34 5.98 -40.27 -8.14
CA ARG A 34 5.18 -39.04 -8.17
C ARG A 34 6.07 -37.80 -8.29
N LYS A 35 7.21 -37.79 -7.60
CA LYS A 35 8.25 -36.76 -7.75
C LYS A 35 8.71 -36.64 -9.20
N GLY A 36 9.08 -37.76 -9.82
CA GLY A 36 9.49 -37.80 -11.22
C GLY A 36 8.40 -37.33 -12.19
N ALA A 37 7.13 -37.68 -11.92
CA ALA A 37 6.00 -37.21 -12.72
C ALA A 37 5.82 -35.69 -12.63
N LEU A 38 5.88 -35.10 -11.43
CA LEU A 38 5.78 -33.65 -11.23
C LEU A 38 6.95 -32.90 -11.86
N LEU A 39 8.19 -33.38 -11.71
CA LEU A 39 9.37 -32.79 -12.35
C LEU A 39 9.26 -32.81 -13.88
N SER A 40 8.80 -33.93 -14.43
CA SER A 40 8.58 -34.06 -15.88
C SER A 40 7.48 -33.12 -16.38
N SER A 41 6.41 -32.94 -15.59
CA SER A 41 5.34 -31.98 -15.87
C SER A 41 5.85 -30.53 -15.85
N LEU A 42 6.63 -30.13 -14.84
CA LEU A 42 7.28 -28.81 -14.82
C LEU A 42 8.17 -28.58 -16.05
N GLY A 43 8.94 -29.60 -16.46
CA GLY A 43 9.75 -29.55 -17.68
C GLY A 43 8.91 -29.27 -18.93
N ARG A 44 7.77 -29.95 -19.08
CA ARG A 44 6.83 -29.73 -20.20
C ARG A 44 6.14 -28.37 -20.12
N MET A 45 5.76 -27.91 -18.93
CA MET A 45 5.20 -26.57 -18.74
C MET A 45 6.22 -25.50 -19.15
N ALA A 46 7.48 -25.65 -18.76
CA ALA A 46 8.55 -24.72 -19.11
C ALA A 46 8.84 -24.69 -20.61
N SER A 47 8.74 -25.83 -21.31
CA SER A 47 8.93 -25.90 -22.77
C SER A 47 7.68 -25.53 -23.58
N GLY A 48 6.56 -25.18 -22.92
CA GLY A 48 5.28 -24.92 -23.59
C GLY A 48 4.59 -26.15 -24.17
N ALA A 49 5.03 -27.36 -23.79
CA ALA A 49 4.50 -28.65 -24.24
C ALA A 49 3.58 -29.31 -23.21
N ALA A 50 3.05 -28.54 -22.25
CA ALA A 50 2.11 -29.04 -21.25
C ALA A 50 0.83 -29.59 -21.90
N SER A 51 0.40 -30.75 -21.44
CA SER A 51 -0.79 -31.46 -21.89
C SER A 51 -1.90 -31.42 -20.83
N SER A 52 -3.13 -31.82 -21.20
CA SER A 52 -4.21 -31.97 -20.22
C SER A 52 -3.91 -33.02 -19.13
N ALA A 53 -3.04 -33.99 -19.41
CA ALA A 53 -2.57 -34.94 -18.41
C ALA A 53 -1.66 -34.26 -17.35
N ASP A 54 -0.91 -33.24 -17.74
CA ASP A 54 -0.12 -32.43 -16.81
C ASP A 54 -1.03 -31.62 -15.89
N ASP A 55 -2.10 -31.04 -16.43
CA ASP A 55 -3.11 -30.33 -15.64
C ASP A 55 -3.79 -31.25 -14.62
N ALA A 56 -4.20 -32.44 -15.06
CA ALA A 56 -4.81 -33.44 -14.18
C ALA A 56 -3.88 -33.84 -13.04
N LEU A 57 -2.57 -33.97 -13.29
CA LEU A 57 -1.58 -34.28 -12.28
C LEU A 57 -1.49 -33.18 -11.20
N TRP A 58 -1.47 -31.91 -11.61
CA TRP A 58 -1.44 -30.78 -10.66
C TRP A 58 -2.75 -30.63 -9.89
N LEU A 59 -3.89 -30.88 -10.53
CA LEU A 59 -5.20 -30.87 -9.89
C LEU A 59 -5.31 -31.97 -8.84
N GLU A 60 -4.90 -33.19 -9.19
CA GLU A 60 -4.85 -34.30 -8.24
C GLU A 60 -3.94 -33.94 -7.06
N GLN A 61 -2.74 -33.40 -7.33
CA GLN A 61 -1.81 -32.99 -6.28
C GLN A 61 -2.37 -31.88 -5.38
N ALA A 62 -3.16 -30.95 -5.93
CA ALA A 62 -3.81 -29.89 -5.17
C ALA A 62 -4.94 -30.40 -4.26
N GLY A 63 -5.53 -31.55 -4.57
CA GLY A 63 -6.52 -32.22 -3.74
C GLY A 63 -5.94 -33.08 -2.62
N LEU A 64 -4.63 -33.31 -2.60
CA LEU A 64 -3.95 -34.13 -1.59
C LEU A 64 -3.50 -33.32 -0.35
N PRO A 65 -3.20 -34.01 0.77
CA PRO A 65 -2.56 -33.39 1.92
C PRO A 65 -1.23 -32.70 1.54
N ASP A 66 -0.91 -31.61 2.24
CA ASP A 66 0.29 -30.84 1.97
C ASP A 66 1.57 -31.64 2.29
N LEU A 67 2.53 -31.60 1.37
CA LEU A 67 3.85 -32.25 1.49
C LEU A 67 4.78 -31.54 2.49
N GLY A 68 4.43 -30.30 2.88
CA GLY A 68 5.25 -29.45 3.73
C GLY A 68 6.32 -28.68 2.96
N GLY A 69 6.84 -27.61 3.58
CA GLY A 69 7.73 -26.66 2.91
C GLY A 69 9.01 -27.28 2.36
N ASP A 70 9.71 -28.12 3.12
CA ASP A 70 11.00 -28.67 2.70
C ASP A 70 10.89 -29.61 1.49
N ALA A 71 9.82 -30.40 1.40
CA ALA A 71 9.56 -31.27 0.25
C ALA A 71 9.31 -30.44 -1.02
N TRP A 72 8.52 -29.36 -0.92
CA TRP A 72 8.29 -28.45 -2.03
C TRP A 72 9.55 -27.69 -2.44
N ARG A 73 10.36 -27.24 -1.48
CA ARG A 73 11.65 -26.59 -1.74
C ARG A 73 12.60 -27.52 -2.49
N ALA A 74 12.69 -28.79 -2.08
CA ALA A 74 13.52 -29.79 -2.76
C ALA A 74 13.03 -30.05 -4.20
N LEU A 75 11.73 -30.30 -4.38
CA LEU A 75 11.14 -30.57 -5.71
C LEU A 75 11.36 -29.39 -6.68
N PHE A 76 10.99 -28.18 -6.27
CA PHE A 76 11.09 -27.01 -7.14
C PHE A 76 12.54 -26.55 -7.33
N GLY A 77 13.37 -26.68 -6.29
CA GLY A 77 14.81 -26.40 -6.40
C GLY A 77 15.50 -27.32 -7.39
N GLU A 78 15.17 -28.61 -7.41
CA GLU A 78 15.68 -29.58 -8.39
C GLU A 78 15.29 -29.20 -9.82
N HIS A 79 14.04 -28.80 -10.04
CA HIS A 79 13.60 -28.31 -11.36
C HIS A 79 14.35 -27.03 -11.77
N LEU A 80 14.42 -26.03 -10.88
CA LEU A 80 14.99 -24.71 -11.19
C LEU A 80 16.51 -24.71 -11.33
N ALA A 81 17.19 -25.73 -10.80
CA ALA A 81 18.61 -25.97 -11.06
C ALA A 81 18.87 -26.46 -12.50
N ALA A 82 17.91 -27.17 -13.10
CA ALA A 82 18.01 -27.67 -14.47
C ALA A 82 17.39 -26.71 -15.51
N THR A 83 16.27 -26.07 -15.16
CA THR A 83 15.49 -25.22 -16.06
C THR A 83 15.09 -23.93 -15.32
N PRO A 84 15.65 -22.77 -15.67
CA PRO A 84 15.29 -21.51 -15.01
C PRO A 84 13.82 -21.16 -15.28
N TYR A 85 13.24 -20.37 -14.37
CA TYR A 85 11.90 -19.84 -14.56
C TYR A 85 11.86 -18.92 -15.78
N THR A 86 10.73 -18.98 -16.49
CA THR A 86 10.43 -18.11 -17.63
C THR A 86 8.98 -17.61 -17.54
N PRO A 87 8.66 -16.47 -18.19
CA PRO A 87 7.27 -16.02 -18.28
C PRO A 87 6.32 -17.06 -18.88
N ALA A 88 6.80 -17.94 -19.77
CA ALA A 88 6.01 -19.03 -20.33
C ALA A 88 5.57 -20.05 -19.26
N LEU A 89 6.47 -20.40 -18.34
CA LEU A 89 6.14 -21.24 -17.19
C LEU A 89 5.13 -20.52 -16.25
N GLY A 90 5.31 -19.21 -16.05
CA GLY A 90 4.33 -18.39 -15.34
C GLY A 90 2.94 -18.39 -15.98
N ALA A 91 2.87 -18.31 -17.31
CA ALA A 91 1.61 -18.37 -18.05
C ALA A 91 0.90 -19.73 -17.88
N GLN A 92 1.64 -20.83 -17.75
CA GLN A 92 1.05 -22.15 -17.46
C GLN A 92 0.46 -22.21 -16.04
N TRP A 93 1.17 -21.67 -15.03
CA TRP A 93 0.61 -21.52 -13.69
C TRP A 93 -0.64 -20.64 -13.69
N TRP A 94 -0.61 -19.54 -14.45
CA TRP A 94 -1.76 -18.65 -14.58
C TRP A 94 -2.99 -19.36 -15.17
N ARG A 95 -2.78 -20.14 -16.24
CA ARG A 95 -3.83 -20.93 -16.90
C ARG A 95 -4.48 -21.90 -15.92
N LEU A 96 -3.69 -22.60 -15.10
CA LEU A 96 -4.22 -23.51 -14.07
C LEU A 96 -5.08 -22.81 -13.02
N LEU A 97 -4.76 -21.55 -12.69
CA LEU A 97 -5.45 -20.76 -11.66
C LEU A 97 -6.64 -19.96 -12.18
N SER A 98 -6.74 -19.71 -13.49
CA SER A 98 -7.72 -18.79 -14.07
C SER A 98 -9.16 -19.29 -14.01
N GLU A 99 -9.36 -20.61 -13.97
CA GLU A 99 -10.70 -21.21 -13.98
C GLU A 99 -11.16 -21.58 -12.57
N PRO A 100 -12.35 -21.11 -12.13
CA PRO A 100 -12.90 -21.46 -10.81
C PRO A 100 -13.13 -22.98 -10.70
N ARG A 101 -12.53 -23.60 -9.68
CA ARG A 101 -12.62 -25.05 -9.43
C ARG A 101 -12.36 -25.39 -7.96
N PRO A 102 -12.82 -26.55 -7.44
CA PRO A 102 -12.62 -26.94 -6.05
C PRO A 102 -11.16 -26.93 -5.60
N GLU A 103 -10.24 -27.30 -6.50
CA GLU A 103 -8.81 -27.43 -6.23
C GLU A 103 -8.06 -26.09 -6.34
N GLN A 104 -8.73 -24.99 -6.71
CA GLN A 104 -8.10 -23.71 -7.01
C GLN A 104 -7.27 -23.17 -5.83
N SER A 105 -7.77 -23.28 -4.60
CA SER A 105 -7.02 -22.90 -3.40
C SER A 105 -5.76 -23.75 -3.21
N GLY A 106 -5.85 -25.07 -3.45
CA GLY A 106 -4.70 -25.97 -3.37
C GLY A 106 -3.64 -25.63 -4.43
N LEU A 107 -4.07 -25.41 -5.67
CA LEU A 107 -3.20 -24.99 -6.77
C LEU A 107 -2.53 -23.64 -6.48
N ALA A 108 -3.28 -22.67 -5.98
CA ALA A 108 -2.74 -21.35 -5.63
C ALA A 108 -1.66 -21.44 -4.56
N ARG A 109 -1.86 -22.29 -3.53
CA ARG A 109 -0.82 -22.56 -2.53
C ARG A 109 0.42 -23.22 -3.13
N ILE A 110 0.25 -24.18 -4.05
CA ILE A 110 1.38 -24.83 -4.74
C ILE A 110 2.14 -23.80 -5.58
N ALA A 111 1.43 -22.95 -6.33
CA ALA A 111 2.04 -21.87 -7.10
C ALA A 111 2.80 -20.89 -6.19
N GLY A 112 2.21 -20.47 -5.06
CA GLY A 112 2.90 -19.64 -4.07
C GLY A 112 4.21 -20.26 -3.57
N ARG A 113 4.22 -21.58 -3.32
CA ARG A 113 5.45 -22.29 -2.97
C ARG A 113 6.47 -22.26 -4.10
N PHE A 114 6.04 -22.53 -5.33
CA PHE A 114 6.89 -22.48 -6.51
C PHE A 114 7.56 -21.09 -6.65
N PHE A 115 6.77 -20.01 -6.59
CA PHE A 115 7.31 -18.64 -6.74
C PHE A 115 8.20 -18.21 -5.57
N ALA A 116 7.95 -18.68 -4.33
CA ALA A 116 8.90 -18.45 -3.23
C ALA A 116 10.27 -19.10 -3.49
N VAL A 117 10.30 -20.29 -4.11
CA VAL A 117 11.55 -20.95 -4.50
C VAL A 117 12.21 -20.24 -5.69
N VAL A 118 11.45 -19.77 -6.68
CA VAL A 118 11.98 -18.97 -7.80
C VAL A 118 12.68 -17.71 -7.30
N LEU A 119 12.03 -16.93 -6.43
CA LEU A 119 12.62 -15.70 -5.87
C LEU A 119 13.91 -15.98 -5.08
N SER A 120 13.89 -17.01 -4.23
CA SER A 120 15.07 -17.40 -3.44
C SER A 120 16.20 -17.86 -4.34
N GLY A 121 15.89 -18.73 -5.31
CA GLY A 121 16.87 -19.28 -6.25
C GLY A 121 17.52 -18.20 -7.12
N ALA A 122 16.72 -17.26 -7.64
CA ALA A 122 17.22 -16.16 -8.46
C ALA A 122 18.21 -15.26 -7.71
N LEU A 123 17.96 -14.97 -6.42
CA LEU A 123 18.88 -14.19 -5.57
C LEU A 123 20.15 -14.97 -5.18
N GLU A 124 20.07 -16.29 -5.06
CA GLU A 124 21.17 -17.15 -4.63
C GLU A 124 22.14 -17.54 -5.76
N ARG A 125 21.75 -17.31 -7.02
CA ARG A 125 22.65 -17.51 -8.17
C ARG A 125 23.85 -16.56 -8.10
N THR A 126 24.95 -16.97 -8.71
CA THR A 126 26.18 -16.17 -8.79
C THR A 126 26.55 -15.96 -10.27
N PRO A 127 26.31 -14.75 -10.84
CA PRO A 127 25.64 -13.59 -10.22
C PRO A 127 24.13 -13.79 -10.04
N PRO A 128 23.45 -12.98 -9.19
CA PRO A 128 22.00 -13.01 -9.05
C PRO A 128 21.28 -12.78 -10.38
N ASP A 129 20.19 -13.51 -10.61
CA ASP A 129 19.40 -13.42 -11.84
C ASP A 129 18.26 -12.40 -11.70
N ALA A 130 18.58 -11.14 -11.95
CA ALA A 130 17.61 -10.06 -11.84
C ALA A 130 16.42 -10.22 -12.79
N ALA A 131 16.60 -10.80 -13.98
CA ALA A 131 15.54 -10.95 -14.97
C ALA A 131 14.52 -12.01 -14.55
N GLU A 132 14.99 -13.16 -14.06
CA GLU A 132 14.11 -14.20 -13.51
C GLU A 132 13.36 -13.71 -12.27
N PHE A 133 14.07 -13.01 -11.37
CA PHE A 133 13.49 -12.42 -10.17
C PHE A 133 12.38 -11.42 -10.52
N ASP A 134 12.64 -10.50 -11.45
CA ASP A 134 11.70 -9.50 -11.93
C ASP A 134 10.46 -10.14 -12.58
N ALA A 135 10.65 -11.15 -13.43
CA ALA A 135 9.56 -11.87 -14.08
C ALA A 135 8.65 -12.59 -13.07
N ALA A 136 9.22 -13.15 -11.99
CA ALA A 136 8.46 -13.75 -10.90
C ALA A 136 7.63 -12.70 -10.14
N LEU A 137 8.18 -11.52 -9.90
CA LEU A 137 7.45 -10.38 -9.30
C LEU A 137 6.26 -9.96 -10.16
N VAL A 138 6.46 -9.81 -11.48
CA VAL A 138 5.39 -9.46 -12.42
C VAL A 138 4.24 -10.46 -12.42
N TRP A 139 4.54 -11.77 -12.32
CA TRP A 139 3.50 -12.79 -12.21
C TRP A 139 2.66 -12.62 -10.94
N MET A 140 3.31 -12.39 -9.78
CA MET A 140 2.61 -12.19 -8.51
C MET A 140 1.78 -10.89 -8.50
N GLU A 141 2.32 -9.82 -9.09
CA GLU A 141 1.60 -8.56 -9.32
C GLU A 141 0.32 -8.80 -10.13
N GLY A 142 0.41 -9.60 -11.19
CA GLY A 142 -0.77 -10.04 -11.94
C GLY A 142 -1.80 -10.75 -11.07
N VAL A 143 -1.39 -11.70 -10.22
CA VAL A 143 -2.32 -12.47 -9.36
C VAL A 143 -3.05 -11.56 -8.38
N MET A 144 -2.34 -10.61 -7.78
CA MET A 144 -2.93 -9.65 -6.84
C MET A 144 -4.03 -8.80 -7.48
N VAL A 145 -3.84 -8.40 -8.74
CA VAL A 145 -4.80 -7.58 -9.48
C VAL A 145 -6.00 -8.40 -9.95
N SER A 146 -5.81 -9.67 -10.29
CA SER A 146 -6.88 -10.49 -10.89
C SER A 146 -7.88 -11.07 -9.90
N SER A 147 -7.42 -11.55 -8.73
CA SER A 147 -8.28 -12.28 -7.79
C SER A 147 -7.74 -12.26 -6.37
N ALA A 148 -8.39 -11.49 -5.49
CA ALA A 148 -8.03 -11.40 -4.07
C ALA A 148 -8.07 -12.76 -3.34
N PRO A 149 -9.06 -13.66 -3.56
CA PRO A 149 -9.04 -14.99 -2.96
C PRO A 149 -7.84 -15.83 -3.40
N VAL A 150 -7.46 -15.79 -4.69
CA VAL A 150 -6.30 -16.54 -5.19
C VAL A 150 -5.00 -15.95 -4.63
N ALA A 151 -4.88 -14.63 -4.56
CA ALA A 151 -3.73 -13.97 -3.94
C ALA A 151 -3.54 -14.35 -2.46
N ALA A 152 -4.64 -14.49 -1.71
CA ALA A 152 -4.58 -14.95 -0.31
C ALA A 152 -4.05 -16.39 -0.19
N GLU A 153 -4.41 -17.27 -1.11
CA GLU A 153 -3.93 -18.66 -1.13
C GLU A 153 -2.48 -18.78 -1.64
N VAL A 154 -2.09 -17.97 -2.63
CA VAL A 154 -0.68 -17.82 -3.04
C VAL A 154 0.15 -17.38 -1.85
N ARG A 155 -0.30 -16.36 -1.11
CA ARG A 155 0.35 -15.89 0.12
C ARG A 155 0.50 -17.01 1.15
N ALA A 156 -0.56 -17.79 1.39
CA ALA A 156 -0.52 -18.91 2.32
C ALA A 156 0.49 -20.00 1.90
N GLY A 157 0.67 -20.20 0.59
CA GLY A 157 1.70 -21.09 0.04
C GLY A 157 3.14 -20.58 0.25
N MET A 158 3.37 -19.27 0.12
CA MET A 158 4.70 -18.66 0.27
C MET A 158 5.19 -18.66 1.72
N GLU A 159 4.28 -18.42 2.66
CA GLU A 159 4.56 -18.25 4.10
C GLU A 159 5.53 -19.29 4.70
N PRO A 160 5.31 -20.62 4.60
CA PRO A 160 6.20 -21.60 5.23
C PRO A 160 7.63 -21.58 4.67
N LEU A 161 7.79 -21.23 3.39
CA LEU A 161 9.10 -21.20 2.75
C LEU A 161 9.87 -19.93 3.08
N LEU A 162 9.22 -18.77 2.97
CA LEU A 162 9.88 -17.50 3.23
C LEU A 162 10.16 -17.30 4.72
N LYS A 163 9.29 -17.78 5.61
CA LYS A 163 9.57 -17.78 7.05
C LYS A 163 10.79 -18.61 7.43
N ALA A 164 10.98 -19.76 6.79
CA ALA A 164 12.14 -20.61 7.03
C ALA A 164 13.44 -20.01 6.47
N LYS A 165 13.36 -19.29 5.35
CA LYS A 165 14.51 -18.62 4.73
C LYS A 165 14.07 -17.28 4.10
N PRO A 166 14.12 -16.18 4.87
CA PRO A 166 13.71 -14.87 4.36
C PRO A 166 14.63 -14.37 3.24
N LEU A 167 14.06 -13.69 2.24
CA LEU A 167 14.84 -13.11 1.13
C LEU A 167 15.69 -11.95 1.64
N ASN A 168 16.98 -11.93 1.34
CA ASN A 168 17.85 -10.80 1.70
C ASN A 168 17.83 -9.75 0.58
N LEU A 169 17.16 -8.63 0.83
CA LEU A 169 17.04 -7.51 -0.11
C LEU A 169 18.05 -6.38 0.16
N CYS A 170 18.87 -6.53 1.20
CA CYS A 170 19.90 -5.55 1.54
C CYS A 170 21.10 -5.66 0.59
N ALA A 171 21.68 -4.51 0.25
CA ALA A 171 22.97 -4.47 -0.43
C ALA A 171 24.05 -5.15 0.43
N PRO A 172 25.05 -5.79 -0.20
CA PRO A 172 26.23 -6.24 0.53
C PRO A 172 26.91 -5.03 1.21
N PRO A 173 27.53 -5.23 2.39
CA PRO A 173 28.21 -4.15 3.10
C PRO A 173 29.27 -3.53 2.20
N ALA A 174 29.31 -2.19 2.15
CA ALA A 174 30.33 -1.49 1.41
C ALA A 174 31.72 -1.88 1.94
N PRO A 175 32.72 -2.10 1.06
CA PRO A 175 34.08 -2.34 1.51
C PRO A 175 34.55 -1.16 2.38
N PRO A 176 35.29 -1.40 3.46
CA PRO A 176 35.76 -0.33 4.33
C PRO A 176 36.56 0.69 3.48
N PRO A 177 36.43 1.99 3.78
CA PRO A 177 37.17 3.02 3.06
C PRO A 177 38.67 2.68 3.11
N ALA A 178 39.34 2.71 1.95
CA ALA A 178 40.77 2.41 1.83
C ALA A 178 41.67 3.41 2.59
N VAL A 179 41.09 4.51 3.07
CA VAL A 179 41.76 5.57 3.82
C VAL A 179 41.22 5.54 5.26
N PRO A 180 42.05 5.27 6.28
CA PRO A 180 41.61 5.38 7.67
C PRO A 180 41.19 6.83 7.96
N PRO A 181 40.17 7.04 8.81
CA PRO A 181 39.74 8.39 9.17
C PRO A 181 40.92 9.18 9.77
N PRO A 182 41.03 10.50 9.49
CA PRO A 182 42.06 11.32 10.11
C PRO A 182 41.94 11.21 11.62
N ALA A 183 43.05 10.89 12.30
CA ALA A 183 43.10 10.87 13.74
C ALA A 183 42.68 12.26 14.26
N GLY A 184 41.61 12.31 15.07
CA GLY A 184 41.24 13.53 15.77
C GLY A 184 42.40 14.00 16.66
N ALA A 185 42.46 15.31 16.94
CA ALA A 185 43.52 15.95 17.70
C ALA A 185 43.78 15.32 19.10
N ASP A 186 42.87 14.49 19.61
CA ASP A 186 42.95 13.81 20.91
C ASP A 186 43.14 12.27 20.82
N GLY A 187 43.48 11.71 19.66
CA GLY A 187 43.72 10.27 19.52
C GLY A 187 42.48 9.38 19.64
N THR A 188 41.29 9.97 19.83
CA THR A 188 40.01 9.30 19.73
C THR A 188 39.63 9.09 18.27
N VAL A 189 39.71 7.84 17.81
CA VAL A 189 39.10 7.42 16.55
C VAL A 189 37.58 7.50 16.73
N LEU A 190 36.94 8.55 16.20
CA LEU A 190 35.49 8.57 16.07
C LEU A 190 35.10 7.35 15.22
N PRO A 191 34.20 6.48 15.69
CA PRO A 191 33.72 5.38 14.85
C PRO A 191 33.12 5.99 13.59
N ALA A 192 33.64 5.56 12.43
CA ALA A 192 33.03 5.91 11.15
C ALA A 192 31.53 5.55 11.24
N PRO A 193 30.61 6.44 10.83
CA PRO A 193 29.20 6.09 10.80
C PRO A 193 29.06 4.79 10.01
N ALA A 194 28.45 3.78 10.63
CA ALA A 194 28.21 2.52 9.95
C ALA A 194 27.49 2.82 8.62
N PRO A 195 27.90 2.21 7.50
CA PRO A 195 27.22 2.42 6.24
C PRO A 195 25.74 2.09 6.45
N ALA A 196 24.87 3.06 6.20
CA ALA A 196 23.43 2.88 6.34
C ALA A 196 23.01 1.66 5.52
N GLU A 197 22.23 0.76 6.12
CA GLU A 197 21.63 -0.36 5.38
C GLU A 197 20.82 0.22 4.22
N ARG A 198 21.04 -0.30 3.01
CA ARG A 198 20.34 0.13 1.79
C ARG A 198 19.84 -1.07 1.01
N PHE A 199 18.89 -0.86 0.11
CA PHE A 199 18.45 -1.93 -0.79
C PHE A 199 19.56 -2.27 -1.79
N ALA A 200 19.59 -3.52 -2.24
CA ALA A 200 20.59 -3.98 -3.21
C ALA A 200 20.48 -3.24 -4.55
N ASP A 201 19.25 -3.12 -5.06
CA ASP A 201 18.91 -2.49 -6.33
C ASP A 201 17.40 -2.17 -6.43
N ALA A 202 16.96 -1.70 -7.60
CA ALA A 202 15.55 -1.41 -7.87
C ALA A 202 14.65 -2.65 -7.82
N SER A 203 15.15 -3.83 -8.18
CA SER A 203 14.39 -5.09 -8.10
C SER A 203 14.17 -5.51 -6.65
N ALA A 204 15.14 -5.26 -5.77
CA ALA A 204 15.00 -5.44 -4.33
C ALA A 204 13.95 -4.48 -3.73
N MET A 205 13.94 -3.22 -4.16
CA MET A 205 12.89 -2.26 -3.79
C MET A 205 11.50 -2.72 -4.28
N GLN A 206 11.41 -3.18 -5.54
CA GLN A 206 10.18 -3.71 -6.10
C GLN A 206 9.69 -4.95 -5.33
N ALA A 207 10.59 -5.86 -4.97
CA ALA A 207 10.24 -7.02 -4.15
C ALA A 207 9.73 -6.62 -2.77
N ALA A 208 10.32 -5.62 -2.12
CA ALA A 208 9.83 -5.11 -0.85
C ALA A 208 8.37 -4.61 -0.98
N VAL A 209 8.06 -3.88 -2.05
CA VAL A 209 6.69 -3.41 -2.34
C VAL A 209 5.73 -4.58 -2.58
N THR A 210 6.05 -5.45 -3.54
CA THR A 210 5.18 -6.58 -3.95
C THR A 210 4.97 -7.58 -2.82
N LEU A 211 6.03 -8.01 -2.15
CA LEU A 211 5.95 -8.95 -1.03
C LEU A 211 5.39 -8.30 0.23
N GLY A 212 5.63 -7.01 0.45
CA GLY A 212 4.99 -6.23 1.50
C GLY A 212 3.47 -6.28 1.34
N LEU A 213 2.94 -5.93 0.17
CA LEU A 213 1.50 -5.96 -0.09
C LEU A 213 0.87 -7.35 0.08
N LEU A 214 1.58 -8.41 -0.33
CA LEU A 214 1.14 -9.79 -0.12
C LEU A 214 1.16 -10.17 1.37
N ALA A 215 2.27 -9.94 2.07
CA ALA A 215 2.47 -10.37 3.47
C ALA A 215 1.77 -9.45 4.49
N GLY A 216 1.49 -8.21 4.13
CA GLY A 216 1.01 -7.17 5.04
C GLY A 216 2.07 -6.73 6.07
N PRO A 217 1.81 -5.60 6.75
CA PRO A 217 2.77 -4.95 7.65
C PRO A 217 3.19 -5.83 8.83
N GLU A 218 2.31 -6.68 9.36
CA GLU A 218 2.62 -7.49 10.54
C GLU A 218 3.61 -8.63 10.27
N LYS A 219 3.59 -9.19 9.05
CA LYS A 219 4.31 -10.43 8.73
C LYS A 219 5.47 -10.25 7.75
N VAL A 220 5.61 -9.08 7.13
CA VAL A 220 6.63 -8.88 6.09
C VAL A 220 8.05 -9.18 6.59
N GLY A 221 8.34 -8.96 7.88
CA GLY A 221 9.64 -9.25 8.49
C GLY A 221 9.98 -10.74 8.57
N ASP A 222 8.96 -11.62 8.52
CA ASP A 222 9.16 -13.06 8.39
C ASP A 222 9.56 -13.45 6.96
N TRP A 223 9.28 -12.60 5.96
CA TRP A 223 9.46 -12.95 4.54
C TRP A 223 10.72 -12.36 3.93
N ILE A 224 11.10 -11.15 4.34
CA ILE A 224 12.20 -10.39 3.76
C ILE A 224 13.09 -9.79 4.84
N LYS A 225 14.38 -9.66 4.54
CA LYS A 225 15.32 -8.78 5.22
C LYS A 225 15.48 -7.55 4.36
N ALA A 226 15.12 -6.40 4.91
CA ALA A 226 15.21 -5.10 4.27
C ALA A 226 15.91 -4.13 5.23
N PRO A 227 16.39 -2.96 4.75
CA PRO A 227 16.94 -1.93 5.62
C PRO A 227 16.04 -1.62 6.81
N THR A 228 16.61 -1.64 8.01
CA THR A 228 15.86 -1.52 9.26
C THR A 228 14.91 -0.31 9.31
N PRO A 229 15.31 0.92 8.89
CA PRO A 229 14.41 2.07 8.87
C PRO A 229 13.20 1.88 7.96
N ALA A 230 13.42 1.35 6.75
CA ALA A 230 12.37 1.11 5.76
C ALA A 230 11.40 0.02 6.22
N LEU A 231 11.92 -1.09 6.77
CA LEU A 231 11.10 -2.18 7.31
C LEU A 231 10.22 -1.69 8.48
N ARG A 232 10.79 -0.94 9.42
CA ARG A 232 10.03 -0.38 10.55
C ARG A 232 8.95 0.59 10.07
N ALA A 233 9.27 1.46 9.09
CA ALA A 233 8.28 2.37 8.51
C ALA A 233 7.11 1.60 7.90
N TYR A 234 7.38 0.55 7.13
CA TYR A 234 6.34 -0.30 6.55
C TYR A 234 5.51 -1.04 7.61
N GLN A 235 6.15 -1.67 8.60
CA GLN A 235 5.44 -2.36 9.68
C GLN A 235 4.52 -1.42 10.49
N THR A 236 4.89 -0.15 10.60
CA THR A 236 4.11 0.85 11.36
C THR A 236 2.95 1.43 10.54
N THR A 237 3.13 1.59 9.23
CA THR A 237 2.24 2.44 8.41
C THR A 237 1.60 1.74 7.23
N GLY A 238 2.09 0.54 6.87
CA GLY A 238 1.73 -0.16 5.64
C GLY A 238 2.32 0.43 4.37
N MET A 239 3.20 1.43 4.46
CA MET A 239 3.84 2.09 3.31
C MET A 239 5.37 2.10 3.44
N TRP A 240 6.06 1.83 2.34
CA TRP A 240 7.52 1.86 2.30
C TRP A 240 8.05 3.28 2.18
N ILE A 241 9.11 3.61 2.92
CA ILE A 241 9.96 4.78 2.65
C ILE A 241 11.26 4.24 2.06
N LEU A 242 11.52 4.60 0.81
CA LEU A 242 12.70 4.17 0.06
C LEU A 242 13.62 5.39 -0.14
N ASP A 243 14.59 5.53 0.76
CA ASP A 243 15.49 6.69 0.79
C ASP A 243 16.98 6.35 0.76
N ASP A 244 17.35 5.07 0.79
CA ASP A 244 18.74 4.59 0.92
C ASP A 244 19.53 5.28 2.06
N GLY A 245 18.84 5.70 3.13
CA GLY A 245 19.44 6.42 4.25
C GLY A 245 19.91 7.85 3.92
N LEU A 246 19.42 8.44 2.83
CA LEU A 246 19.75 9.79 2.41
C LEU A 246 18.98 10.86 3.21
N LEU A 247 17.84 10.52 3.81
CA LEU A 247 17.04 11.48 4.56
C LEU A 247 17.67 11.77 5.93
N PRO A 248 17.84 13.05 6.30
CA PRO A 248 18.14 13.41 7.69
C PRO A 248 17.04 12.88 8.64
N PRO A 249 17.35 12.54 9.90
CA PRO A 249 16.37 11.97 10.84
C PRO A 249 15.10 12.81 11.01
N ALA A 250 15.22 14.14 10.97
CA ALA A 250 14.07 15.05 11.06
C ALA A 250 13.15 14.94 9.84
N ALA A 251 13.71 14.88 8.63
CA ALA A 251 12.95 14.72 7.40
C ALA A 251 12.29 13.35 7.30
N PHE A 252 13.01 12.29 7.70
CA PHE A 252 12.46 10.94 7.78
C PHE A 252 11.30 10.87 8.78
N THR A 253 11.44 11.49 9.95
CA THR A 253 10.38 11.54 10.97
C THR A 253 9.16 12.32 10.47
N SER A 254 9.37 13.45 9.80
CA SER A 254 8.30 14.23 9.16
C SER A 254 7.53 13.37 8.15
N LEU A 255 8.23 12.70 7.24
CA LEU A 255 7.60 11.83 6.25
C LEU A 255 6.87 10.65 6.90
N LEU A 256 7.50 9.99 7.89
CA LEU A 256 6.89 8.88 8.64
C LEU A 256 5.59 9.31 9.34
N SER A 257 5.57 10.52 9.93
CA SER A 257 4.38 11.07 10.58
C SER A 257 3.27 11.37 9.57
N LEU A 258 3.60 11.90 8.38
CA LEU A 258 2.64 12.12 7.29
C LEU A 258 1.99 10.82 6.82
N ILE A 259 2.79 9.80 6.51
CA ILE A 259 2.24 8.52 6.04
C ILE A 259 1.47 7.77 7.14
N SER A 260 1.80 8.02 8.41
CA SER A 260 1.01 7.52 9.54
C SER A 260 -0.34 8.26 9.66
N ALA A 261 -0.33 9.58 9.46
CA ALA A 261 -1.51 10.43 9.54
C ALA A 261 -2.45 10.26 8.33
N ALA A 262 -1.92 9.95 7.15
CA ALA A 262 -2.64 9.72 5.90
C ALA A 262 -2.46 8.26 5.44
N PRO A 263 -3.30 7.33 5.92
CA PRO A 263 -3.10 5.89 5.72
C PRO A 263 -3.24 5.47 4.26
N GLN A 264 -2.68 4.30 3.91
CA GLN A 264 -2.72 3.73 2.56
C GLN A 264 -4.15 3.60 2.00
N VAL A 265 -5.13 3.30 2.84
CA VAL A 265 -6.55 3.21 2.43
C VAL A 265 -7.06 4.55 1.89
N LEU A 266 -6.52 5.69 2.33
CA LEU A 266 -6.86 7.02 1.81
C LEU A 266 -5.99 7.37 0.59
N THR A 267 -4.68 7.18 0.69
CA THR A 267 -3.72 7.68 -0.32
C THR A 267 -3.56 6.75 -1.54
N GLY A 268 -3.83 5.45 -1.38
CA GLY A 268 -3.53 4.41 -2.36
C GLY A 268 -2.03 4.16 -2.57
N MET A 269 -1.17 4.80 -1.76
CA MET A 269 0.27 4.71 -1.90
C MET A 269 0.80 3.39 -1.33
N SER A 270 1.77 2.78 -1.99
CA SER A 270 2.49 1.61 -1.46
C SER A 270 3.92 1.93 -1.07
N ALA A 271 4.49 2.96 -1.68
CA ALA A 271 5.84 3.43 -1.38
C ALA A 271 5.97 4.93 -1.64
N VAL A 272 6.89 5.55 -0.88
CA VAL A 272 7.43 6.87 -1.13
C VAL A 272 8.92 6.72 -1.46
N VAL A 273 9.34 7.23 -2.61
CA VAL A 273 10.73 7.20 -3.08
C VAL A 273 11.35 8.57 -2.90
N CYS A 274 12.41 8.64 -2.09
CA CYS A 274 13.15 9.86 -1.78
C CYS A 274 14.59 9.77 -2.30
N LEU A 275 14.74 9.35 -3.56
CA LEU A 275 16.04 9.15 -4.21
C LEU A 275 16.27 10.24 -5.28
N PRO A 276 17.53 10.67 -5.51
CA PRO A 276 17.84 11.71 -6.48
C PRO A 276 17.79 11.23 -7.94
N TYR A 277 17.52 9.95 -8.17
CA TYR A 277 17.40 9.32 -9.49
C TYR A 277 16.05 8.60 -9.62
N PRO A 278 15.47 8.54 -10.82
CA PRO A 278 14.23 7.82 -11.03
C PRO A 278 14.45 6.32 -10.83
N VAL A 279 13.60 5.71 -10.01
CA VAL A 279 13.52 4.25 -9.86
C VAL A 279 12.16 3.82 -10.44
N PRO A 280 12.13 3.12 -11.58
CA PRO A 280 10.88 2.72 -12.22
C PRO A 280 10.28 1.51 -11.48
N LEU A 281 9.66 1.78 -10.33
CA LEU A 281 8.92 0.78 -9.57
C LEU A 281 7.57 0.51 -10.25
N ARG A 282 7.26 -0.76 -10.46
CA ARG A 282 6.01 -1.28 -11.02
C ARG A 282 5.09 -1.68 -9.89
N ALA A 283 4.67 -0.76 -9.04
CA ALA A 283 3.91 -1.17 -7.86
C ALA A 283 2.52 -1.75 -8.24
N PRO A 284 2.02 -2.78 -7.54
CA PRO A 284 0.59 -2.91 -7.34
C PRO A 284 0.16 -1.77 -6.41
N GLY A 285 -0.11 -0.59 -6.97
CA GLY A 285 -0.46 0.60 -6.20
C GLY A 285 0.33 1.83 -6.66
N ALA A 286 0.11 2.94 -5.97
CA ALA A 286 0.67 4.22 -6.39
C ALA A 286 2.01 4.49 -5.68
N VAL A 287 3.01 5.00 -6.40
CA VAL A 287 4.32 5.38 -5.84
C VAL A 287 4.42 6.89 -5.84
N ALA A 288 4.68 7.48 -4.68
CA ALA A 288 4.95 8.90 -4.58
C ALA A 288 6.46 9.17 -4.66
N ALA A 289 6.85 10.20 -5.39
CA ALA A 289 8.22 10.69 -5.44
C ALA A 289 8.20 12.20 -5.22
N PRO A 290 8.20 12.68 -3.96
CA PRO A 290 8.24 14.11 -3.67
C PRO A 290 9.44 14.74 -4.37
N PRO A 291 9.30 15.96 -4.93
CA PRO A 291 10.41 16.62 -5.60
C PRO A 291 11.57 16.84 -4.62
N PRO A 292 12.82 16.79 -5.09
CA PRO A 292 13.98 17.05 -4.25
C PRO A 292 13.92 18.51 -3.75
N MET A 293 13.82 18.68 -2.43
CA MET A 293 13.72 19.97 -1.77
C MET A 293 14.80 20.10 -0.69
N PRO A 294 15.31 21.32 -0.43
CA PRO A 294 16.14 21.59 0.74
C PRO A 294 15.41 21.22 2.05
N TRP A 295 16.11 20.53 2.94
CA TRP A 295 15.59 20.07 4.24
C TRP A 295 15.53 21.17 5.30
N ASP A 296 16.35 22.20 5.11
CA ASP A 296 16.60 23.33 6.00
C ASP A 296 15.95 24.63 5.51
N ALA A 297 15.04 24.53 4.54
CA ALA A 297 14.22 25.65 4.08
C ALA A 297 12.81 25.55 4.64
N TRP A 298 12.14 26.69 4.78
CA TRP A 298 10.74 26.79 5.21
C TRP A 298 9.88 27.43 4.13
N THR A 299 8.61 27.04 4.08
CA THR A 299 7.61 27.74 3.28
C THR A 299 7.32 29.11 3.89
N ALA A 300 6.84 30.04 3.06
CA ALA A 300 6.20 31.23 3.59
C ALA A 300 4.87 30.85 4.30
N PRO A 301 4.45 31.60 5.33
CA PRO A 301 3.09 31.49 5.86
C PRO A 301 2.06 31.76 4.76
N VAL A 302 0.94 31.01 4.77
CA VAL A 302 -0.11 31.16 3.75
C VAL A 302 -1.26 31.97 4.34
N ALA A 303 -1.51 33.16 3.79
CA ALA A 303 -2.60 34.02 4.24
C ALA A 303 -3.92 33.57 3.58
N LEU A 304 -4.77 32.85 4.32
CA LEU A 304 -6.13 32.51 3.91
C LEU A 304 -7.10 33.39 4.70
N PRO A 305 -7.53 34.57 4.19
CA PRO A 305 -8.30 35.52 4.98
C PRO A 305 -9.51 34.87 5.67
N PRO A 306 -9.75 35.12 6.97
CA PRO A 306 -8.98 35.96 7.89
C PRO A 306 -7.79 35.25 8.61
N ALA A 307 -7.52 33.99 8.32
CA ALA A 307 -6.47 33.20 8.95
C ALA A 307 -5.09 33.32 8.28
N LEU A 308 -4.07 32.96 9.05
CA LEU A 308 -2.70 32.76 8.57
C LEU A 308 -2.27 31.35 8.93
N LEU A 309 -2.06 30.50 7.92
CA LEU A 309 -1.52 29.17 8.14
C LEU A 309 -0.03 29.25 8.47
N PRO A 310 0.44 28.45 9.44
CA PRO A 310 1.83 28.50 9.87
C PRO A 310 2.79 28.04 8.76
N PRO A 311 4.03 28.54 8.75
CA PRO A 311 5.06 28.01 7.87
C PRO A 311 5.43 26.57 8.27
N VAL A 312 5.76 25.75 7.29
CA VAL A 312 6.23 24.37 7.49
C VAL A 312 7.58 24.18 6.78
N PRO A 313 8.38 23.16 7.13
CA PRO A 313 9.56 22.83 6.35
C PRO A 313 9.21 22.60 4.88
N LEU A 314 10.04 23.11 3.97
CA LEU A 314 9.78 23.09 2.52
C LEU A 314 9.62 21.67 1.98
N PHE A 315 10.44 20.73 2.46
CA PHE A 315 10.30 19.31 2.17
C PHE A 315 8.94 18.76 2.63
N THR A 316 8.53 19.07 3.87
CA THR A 316 7.22 18.64 4.39
C THR A 316 6.09 19.18 3.51
N GLY A 317 6.13 20.47 3.15
CA GLY A 317 5.15 21.07 2.24
C GLY A 317 5.07 20.37 0.88
N ALA A 318 6.22 19.99 0.31
CA ALA A 318 6.26 19.23 -0.94
C ALA A 318 5.69 17.81 -0.78
N ALA A 319 5.98 17.12 0.33
CA ALA A 319 5.43 15.80 0.62
C ALA A 319 3.91 15.84 0.87
N LEU A 320 3.41 16.86 1.57
CA LEU A 320 1.97 17.12 1.72
C LEU A 320 1.31 17.33 0.36
N ARG A 321 1.91 18.16 -0.49
CA ARG A 321 1.40 18.43 -1.83
C ARG A 321 1.33 17.17 -2.69
N GLN A 322 2.41 16.38 -2.73
CA GLN A 322 2.43 15.10 -3.43
C GLN A 322 1.34 14.16 -2.89
N THR A 323 1.19 14.06 -1.56
CA THR A 323 0.16 13.21 -0.94
C THR A 323 -1.26 13.64 -1.34
N ALA A 324 -1.53 14.94 -1.39
CA ALA A 324 -2.82 15.47 -1.85
C ALA A 324 -3.09 15.15 -3.33
N GLU A 325 -2.07 15.20 -4.19
CA GLU A 325 -2.17 14.80 -5.60
C GLU A 325 -2.49 13.31 -5.75
N MET A 326 -1.90 12.46 -4.91
CA MET A 326 -2.20 11.02 -4.91
C MET A 326 -3.63 10.72 -4.48
N ILE A 327 -4.11 11.39 -3.42
CA ILE A 327 -5.50 11.27 -2.95
C ILE A 327 -6.45 11.75 -4.05
N GLN A 328 -6.18 12.92 -4.65
CA GLN A 328 -6.96 13.46 -5.76
C GLN A 328 -7.03 12.47 -6.93
N ALA A 329 -5.88 11.96 -7.40
CA ALA A 329 -5.82 11.04 -8.53
C ALA A 329 -6.62 9.75 -8.28
N LYS A 330 -6.58 9.24 -7.05
CA LYS A 330 -7.32 8.04 -6.66
C LYS A 330 -8.82 8.29 -6.53
N GLU A 331 -9.21 9.31 -5.79
CA GLU A 331 -10.61 9.52 -5.41
C GLU A 331 -11.44 10.08 -6.56
N LEU A 332 -10.90 11.01 -7.37
CA LEU A 332 -11.67 11.64 -8.45
C LEU A 332 -12.09 10.66 -9.57
N VAL A 333 -11.36 9.55 -9.75
CA VAL A 333 -11.74 8.48 -10.68
C VAL A 333 -13.00 7.75 -10.20
N ARG A 334 -13.15 7.60 -8.88
CA ARG A 334 -14.26 6.87 -8.25
C ARG A 334 -15.44 7.78 -7.92
N ARG A 335 -15.17 9.08 -7.77
CA ARG A 335 -16.08 10.10 -7.24
C ARG A 335 -16.26 11.27 -8.22
N PRO A 336 -16.90 11.04 -9.39
CA PRO A 336 -17.09 12.08 -10.41
C PRO A 336 -17.93 13.27 -9.91
N GLU A 337 -18.71 13.11 -8.84
CA GLU A 337 -19.46 14.17 -8.19
C GLU A 337 -18.55 15.26 -7.58
N LEU A 338 -17.35 14.91 -7.12
CA LEU A 338 -16.38 15.88 -6.60
C LEU A 338 -15.86 16.78 -7.72
N VAL A 339 -15.49 16.19 -8.86
CA VAL A 339 -15.08 16.93 -10.06
C VAL A 339 -16.17 17.92 -10.49
N ARG A 340 -17.43 17.47 -10.47
CA ARG A 340 -18.56 18.33 -10.82
C ARG A 340 -18.73 19.47 -9.83
N GLY A 341 -18.71 19.21 -8.52
CA GLY A 341 -18.84 20.26 -7.50
C GLY A 341 -17.73 21.30 -7.59
N CYS A 342 -16.49 20.87 -7.88
CA CYS A 342 -15.40 21.80 -8.17
C CYS A 342 -15.69 22.65 -9.41
N ASN A 343 -16.12 22.05 -10.52
CA ASN A 343 -16.43 22.78 -11.75
C ASN A 343 -17.60 23.76 -11.56
N GLU A 344 -18.61 23.39 -10.77
CA GLU A 344 -19.73 24.26 -10.41
C GLU A 344 -19.24 25.48 -9.59
N LEU A 345 -18.37 25.28 -8.59
CA LEU A 345 -17.77 26.40 -7.83
C LEU A 345 -16.95 27.34 -8.71
N PHE A 346 -16.15 26.80 -9.64
CA PHE A 346 -15.39 27.63 -10.59
C PHE A 346 -16.32 28.34 -11.59
N GLY A 347 -17.31 27.64 -12.15
CA GLY A 347 -18.24 28.21 -13.13
C GLY A 347 -19.05 29.38 -12.57
N ALA A 348 -19.57 29.26 -11.35
CA ALA A 348 -20.36 30.30 -10.70
C ALA A 348 -19.55 31.57 -10.35
N ASN A 349 -18.22 31.46 -10.20
CA ASN A 349 -17.42 32.50 -9.56
C ASN A 349 -16.28 33.09 -10.40
N MET A 350 -15.84 32.41 -11.46
CA MET A 350 -14.68 32.85 -12.24
C MET A 350 -14.96 34.01 -13.20
N GLU A 351 -16.23 34.32 -13.48
CA GLU A 351 -16.61 35.48 -14.30
C GLU A 351 -16.50 36.82 -13.54
N ARG A 352 -16.42 36.79 -12.20
CA ARG A 352 -16.30 37.98 -11.35
C ARG A 352 -14.83 38.28 -11.03
N VAL A 353 -14.30 39.35 -11.64
CA VAL A 353 -12.88 39.76 -11.47
C VAL A 353 -12.53 40.06 -10.00
N ASP A 354 -13.47 40.62 -9.24
CA ASP A 354 -13.28 41.00 -7.83
C ASP A 354 -13.82 39.97 -6.81
N SER A 355 -14.01 38.71 -7.23
CA SER A 355 -14.54 37.67 -6.34
C SER A 355 -13.62 37.43 -5.12
N PRO A 356 -14.11 37.57 -3.87
CA PRO A 356 -13.36 37.21 -2.66
C PRO A 356 -12.94 35.74 -2.66
N PHE A 357 -13.75 34.87 -3.25
CA PHE A 357 -13.41 33.46 -3.46
C PHE A 357 -12.19 33.28 -4.38
N ARG A 358 -12.07 34.08 -5.45
CA ARG A 358 -10.89 34.04 -6.33
C ARG A 358 -9.63 34.49 -5.60
N GLN A 359 -9.73 35.51 -4.74
CA GLN A 359 -8.60 35.95 -3.90
C GLN A 359 -8.21 34.85 -2.91
N TRP A 360 -9.19 34.19 -2.29
CA TRP A 360 -8.97 33.09 -1.36
C TRP A 360 -8.29 31.89 -2.05
N LEU A 361 -8.75 31.48 -3.23
CA LEU A 361 -8.12 30.42 -4.03
C LEU A 361 -6.70 30.79 -4.48
N SER A 362 -6.49 32.04 -4.91
CA SER A 362 -5.16 32.53 -5.30
C SER A 362 -4.20 32.51 -4.12
N ALA A 363 -4.66 32.92 -2.94
CA ALA A 363 -3.85 32.90 -1.73
C ALA A 363 -3.55 31.47 -1.27
N ALA A 364 -4.48 30.54 -1.51
CA ALA A 364 -4.28 29.11 -1.33
C ALA A 364 -3.33 28.48 -2.36
N GLY A 365 -2.88 29.24 -3.37
CA GLY A 365 -1.98 28.76 -4.42
C GLY A 365 -2.67 27.91 -5.49
N VAL A 366 -4.00 27.93 -5.58
CA VAL A 366 -4.78 27.19 -6.59
C VAL A 366 -4.63 27.85 -7.95
N ARG A 367 -4.07 27.12 -8.92
CA ARG A 367 -3.82 27.62 -10.29
C ARG A 367 -5.00 27.41 -11.24
N GLY A 368 -5.93 26.52 -10.90
CA GLY A 368 -7.09 26.17 -11.71
C GLY A 368 -7.86 24.98 -11.16
N PRO A 369 -8.93 24.54 -11.84
CA PRO A 369 -9.82 23.49 -11.33
C PRO A 369 -9.12 22.13 -11.18
N GLY A 370 -8.19 21.79 -12.08
CA GLY A 370 -7.41 20.55 -11.97
C GLY A 370 -6.41 20.53 -10.81
N ASP A 371 -6.08 21.70 -10.26
CA ASP A 371 -5.14 21.90 -9.16
C ASP A 371 -5.83 22.07 -7.78
N PHE A 372 -7.15 22.24 -7.81
CA PHE A 372 -7.97 22.62 -6.66
C PHE A 372 -7.79 21.71 -5.45
N TYR A 373 -8.01 20.40 -5.63
CA TYR A 373 -7.95 19.43 -4.53
C TYR A 373 -6.52 19.22 -4.01
N ALA A 374 -5.53 19.24 -4.89
CA ALA A 374 -4.14 19.10 -4.49
C ALA A 374 -3.64 20.31 -3.69
N ALA A 375 -4.00 21.54 -4.08
CA ALA A 375 -3.58 22.76 -3.39
C ALA A 375 -4.29 22.91 -2.05
N LEU A 376 -5.62 22.85 -2.05
CA LEU A 376 -6.39 22.95 -0.81
C LEU A 376 -6.18 21.75 0.10
N GLY A 377 -5.97 20.56 -0.45
CA GLY A 377 -5.63 19.36 0.31
C GLY A 377 -4.28 19.47 1.02
N ALA A 378 -3.27 20.06 0.37
CA ALA A 378 -1.99 20.31 1.03
C ALA A 378 -2.16 21.25 2.25
N LEU A 379 -2.92 22.34 2.10
CA LEU A 379 -3.22 23.26 3.21
C LEU A 379 -4.10 22.61 4.28
N TRP A 380 -5.02 21.73 3.87
CA TRP A 380 -5.86 20.96 4.78
C TRP A 380 -4.99 20.09 5.68
N MET A 381 -3.93 19.48 5.14
CA MET A 381 -2.94 18.73 5.92
C MET A 381 -2.02 19.60 6.78
N VAL A 382 -1.81 20.87 6.41
CA VAL A 382 -1.09 21.83 7.27
C VAL A 382 -1.91 22.12 8.52
N ASN A 383 -3.16 22.58 8.37
CA ASN A 383 -4.05 22.81 9.51
C ASN A 383 -5.52 22.88 9.07
N SER A 384 -6.23 21.76 9.17
CA SER A 384 -7.64 21.68 8.74
C SER A 384 -8.54 22.58 9.57
N ARG A 385 -8.24 22.75 10.87
CA ARG A 385 -9.06 23.56 11.77
C ARG A 385 -8.99 25.04 11.43
N LEU A 386 -7.79 25.57 11.23
CA LEU A 386 -7.62 26.98 10.82
C LEU A 386 -8.29 27.25 9.47
N MET A 387 -8.23 26.29 8.52
CA MET A 387 -8.95 26.43 7.25
C MET A 387 -10.47 26.46 7.44
N LEU A 388 -11.02 25.57 8.26
CA LEU A 388 -12.44 25.55 8.59
C LEU A 388 -12.90 26.84 9.28
N ASP A 389 -12.16 27.30 10.28
CA ASP A 389 -12.47 28.52 11.04
C ASP A 389 -12.40 29.76 10.13
N ALA A 390 -11.45 29.80 9.20
CA ALA A 390 -11.34 30.88 8.21
C ALA A 390 -12.54 30.89 7.25
N ALA A 391 -12.88 29.72 6.70
CA ALA A 391 -14.01 29.58 5.77
C ALA A 391 -15.36 29.87 6.45
N ALA A 392 -15.54 29.42 7.69
CA ALA A 392 -16.74 29.72 8.49
C ALA A 392 -16.85 31.22 8.80
N SER A 393 -15.72 31.90 9.05
CA SER A 393 -15.71 33.35 9.27
C SER A 393 -16.16 34.14 8.03
N LEU A 394 -15.77 33.69 6.83
CA LEU A 394 -16.23 34.27 5.56
C LEU A 394 -17.70 33.96 5.27
N TYR A 395 -18.15 32.74 5.59
CA TYR A 395 -19.56 32.36 5.52
C TYR A 395 -20.45 33.27 6.37
N HIS A 396 -20.04 33.58 7.61
CA HIS A 396 -20.75 34.52 8.47
C HIS A 396 -20.78 35.97 7.94
N GLN A 397 -19.93 36.30 6.97
CA GLN A 397 -19.89 37.58 6.27
C GLN A 397 -20.68 37.56 4.94
N GLY A 398 -21.31 36.43 4.60
CA GLY A 398 -22.10 36.26 3.38
C GLY A 398 -21.31 35.73 2.16
N GLU A 399 -20.08 35.26 2.37
CA GLU A 399 -19.25 34.64 1.32
C GLU A 399 -19.26 33.11 1.50
N PHE A 400 -20.00 32.40 0.65
CA PHE A 400 -20.37 30.99 0.86
C PHE A 400 -19.43 29.99 0.18
N GLU A 401 -18.72 30.43 -0.85
CA GLU A 401 -17.85 29.60 -1.68
C GLU A 401 -16.64 29.04 -0.93
N PRO A 402 -15.96 29.78 -0.04
CA PRO A 402 -14.82 29.24 0.71
C PRO A 402 -15.21 28.03 1.58
N ILE A 403 -16.37 28.07 2.23
CA ILE A 403 -16.82 26.93 3.05
C ILE A 403 -17.21 25.75 2.17
N ALA A 404 -17.90 25.96 1.04
CA ALA A 404 -18.18 24.91 0.08
C ALA A 404 -16.90 24.24 -0.46
N ALA A 405 -15.86 25.03 -0.75
CA ALA A 405 -14.57 24.53 -1.19
C ALA A 405 -13.89 23.65 -0.13
N VAL A 406 -13.89 24.08 1.14
CA VAL A 406 -13.33 23.28 2.24
C VAL A 406 -14.13 22.00 2.49
N LEU A 407 -15.47 22.03 2.36
CA LEU A 407 -16.30 20.83 2.50
C LEU A 407 -16.08 19.81 1.38
N LEU A 408 -15.81 20.25 0.15
CA LEU A 408 -15.40 19.35 -0.94
C LEU A 408 -14.06 18.67 -0.64
N VAL A 409 -13.11 19.38 -0.03
CA VAL A 409 -11.84 18.77 0.42
C VAL A 409 -12.10 17.79 1.56
N ALA A 410 -12.91 18.15 2.55
CA ALA A 410 -13.29 17.23 3.63
C ALA A 410 -13.95 15.95 3.09
N ASP A 411 -14.78 16.06 2.04
CA ASP A 411 -15.39 14.93 1.36
C ASP A 411 -14.38 14.07 0.60
N LEU A 412 -13.42 14.69 -0.09
CA LEU A 412 -12.31 13.96 -0.73
C LEU A 412 -11.56 13.08 0.30
N TYR A 413 -11.29 13.63 1.49
CA TYR A 413 -10.57 12.95 2.57
C TYR A 413 -11.45 11.95 3.36
N SER A 414 -12.73 11.81 3.01
CA SER A 414 -13.66 10.88 3.65
C SER A 414 -13.65 9.49 3.04
N ASN A 415 -13.05 9.32 1.85
CA ASN A 415 -13.12 8.08 1.05
C ASN A 415 -14.58 7.59 0.85
N GLY A 416 -15.54 8.53 0.75
CA GLY A 416 -16.97 8.25 0.62
C GLY A 416 -17.71 7.90 1.92
N GLY A 417 -17.02 7.81 3.06
CA GLY A 417 -17.63 7.53 4.37
C GLY A 417 -18.23 8.75 5.08
N ASP A 418 -18.79 8.51 6.27
CA ASP A 418 -19.37 9.54 7.15
C ASP A 418 -18.36 10.21 8.09
N THR A 419 -17.07 9.98 7.88
CA THR A 419 -15.99 10.62 8.64
C THR A 419 -14.90 11.10 7.70
N THR A 420 -14.22 12.18 8.08
CA THR A 420 -13.03 12.70 7.41
C THR A 420 -11.85 12.74 8.37
N LEU A 421 -10.65 13.04 7.86
CA LEU A 421 -9.47 13.29 8.67
C LEU A 421 -9.21 14.80 8.78
N LEU A 422 -9.15 15.30 10.02
CA LEU A 422 -8.61 16.62 10.33
C LEU A 422 -7.13 16.48 10.66
N PHE A 423 -6.31 17.33 10.07
CA PHE A 423 -4.87 17.30 10.20
C PHE A 423 -4.33 18.56 10.88
N GLU A 424 -3.15 18.37 11.48
CA GLU A 424 -2.33 19.44 12.01
C GLU A 424 -0.86 19.09 11.81
N THR A 425 -0.10 20.03 11.23
CA THR A 425 1.35 19.95 11.06
C THR A 425 2.01 20.98 11.98
N ASN A 426 2.93 20.52 12.82
CA ASN A 426 3.66 21.40 13.72
C ASN A 426 4.87 22.08 13.01
N PRO A 427 5.53 23.08 13.63
CA PRO A 427 6.67 23.76 13.02
C PRO A 427 7.89 22.87 12.71
N ALA A 428 7.98 21.70 13.36
CA ALA A 428 9.02 20.70 13.07
C ALA A 428 8.67 19.80 11.86
N GLY A 429 7.51 20.03 11.22
CA GLY A 429 7.03 19.25 10.09
C GLY A 429 6.41 17.91 10.48
N VAL A 430 6.12 17.67 11.76
CA VAL A 430 5.43 16.46 12.22
C VAL A 430 3.93 16.64 11.97
N VAL A 431 3.35 15.68 11.24
CA VAL A 431 1.94 15.67 10.85
C VAL A 431 1.18 14.73 11.76
N SER A 432 0.00 15.17 12.20
CA SER A 432 -0.94 14.36 12.96
C SER A 432 -2.32 14.44 12.32
N SER A 433 -3.15 13.42 12.55
CA SER A 433 -4.54 13.41 12.11
C SER A 433 -5.47 12.87 13.18
N ARG A 434 -6.74 13.27 13.09
CA ARG A 434 -7.85 12.74 13.89
C ARG A 434 -9.10 12.60 13.04
N GLN A 435 -9.90 11.59 13.33
CA GLN A 435 -11.19 11.43 12.66
C GLN A 435 -12.19 12.48 13.15
N ALA A 436 -13.00 12.98 12.21
CA ALA A 436 -14.10 13.90 12.46
C ALA A 436 -15.35 13.42 11.73
N ALA A 437 -16.50 13.50 12.39
CA ALA A 437 -17.77 13.16 11.75
C ALA A 437 -18.12 14.18 10.65
N LEU A 438 -18.65 13.67 9.56
CA LEU A 438 -19.25 14.45 8.49
C LEU A 438 -20.76 14.42 8.60
N ARG A 439 -21.40 15.54 8.28
CA ARG A 439 -22.83 15.57 7.98
C ARG A 439 -23.00 15.57 6.47
N ARG A 440 -23.92 14.74 5.98
CA ARG A 440 -24.31 14.70 4.58
C ARG A 440 -25.78 15.06 4.44
N ALA A 441 -26.12 15.80 3.40
CA ALA A 441 -27.49 16.00 2.96
C ALA A 441 -27.62 15.58 1.51
N VAL A 442 -28.78 15.05 1.15
CA VAL A 442 -29.06 14.64 -0.22
C VAL A 442 -29.66 15.83 -0.96
N LEU A 443 -28.96 16.33 -1.97
CA LEU A 443 -29.49 17.36 -2.86
C LEU A 443 -30.72 16.81 -3.61
N PRO A 444 -31.64 17.66 -4.12
CA PRO A 444 -32.79 17.24 -4.95
C PRO A 444 -32.40 16.38 -6.16
N THR A 445 -31.14 16.49 -6.60
CA THR A 445 -30.54 15.66 -7.65
C THR A 445 -30.21 14.23 -7.20
N GLY A 446 -30.55 13.84 -5.97
CA GLY A 446 -30.33 12.53 -5.36
C GLY A 446 -28.92 12.28 -4.81
N ARG A 447 -28.06 13.31 -4.76
CA ARG A 447 -26.63 13.17 -4.45
C ARG A 447 -26.31 13.55 -2.99
N PRO A 448 -25.60 12.71 -2.23
CA PRO A 448 -25.13 13.06 -0.90
C PRO A 448 -23.97 14.07 -0.99
N PHE A 449 -24.17 15.25 -0.42
CA PHE A 449 -23.17 16.31 -0.34
C PHE A 449 -22.76 16.50 1.12
N VAL A 450 -21.47 16.73 1.37
CA VAL A 450 -21.02 17.09 2.71
C VAL A 450 -21.48 18.50 3.03
N THR A 451 -22.27 18.64 4.09
CA THR A 451 -22.82 19.91 4.57
C THR A 451 -22.28 20.32 5.92
N GLY A 452 -21.42 19.51 6.52
CA GLY A 452 -20.81 19.88 7.78
C GLY A 452 -19.71 18.94 8.22
N VAL A 453 -18.85 19.47 9.08
CA VAL A 453 -17.70 18.77 9.65
C VAL A 453 -17.69 19.05 11.15
N ALA A 454 -17.59 18.00 11.97
CA ALA A 454 -17.38 18.14 13.40
C ALA A 454 -15.94 18.60 13.67
N ALA A 455 -15.74 19.79 14.21
CA ALA A 455 -14.42 20.34 14.49
C ALA A 455 -14.39 21.03 15.86
N GLY A 456 -13.49 20.56 16.73
CA GLY A 456 -13.43 21.06 18.11
C GLY A 456 -14.61 20.56 18.96
N GLU A 457 -15.32 21.46 19.61
CA GLU A 457 -16.49 21.15 20.46
C GLU A 457 -17.84 21.26 19.72
N GLY A 458 -17.83 21.58 18.41
CA GLY A 458 -19.04 21.86 17.65
C GLY A 458 -19.08 21.22 16.26
N LEU A 459 -20.27 21.28 15.66
CA LEU A 459 -20.50 20.96 14.25
C LEU A 459 -20.52 22.28 13.47
N LEU A 460 -19.58 22.47 12.56
CA LEU A 460 -19.71 23.50 11.53
C LEU A 460 -20.71 22.97 10.50
N TYR A 461 -21.83 23.67 10.36
CA TYR A 461 -22.94 23.30 9.49
C TYR A 461 -23.18 24.38 8.44
N PHE A 462 -23.41 23.91 7.22
CA PHE A 462 -23.76 24.70 6.05
C PHE A 462 -25.15 24.30 5.58
N ASP A 463 -26.04 25.28 5.41
CA ASP A 463 -27.40 25.00 4.94
C ASP A 463 -27.44 24.81 3.43
N LEU A 464 -28.16 23.78 2.98
CA LEU A 464 -28.15 23.33 1.59
C LEU A 464 -28.97 24.27 0.67
N GLU A 465 -29.91 25.06 1.20
CA GLU A 465 -30.71 26.02 0.43
C GLU A 465 -29.86 27.13 -0.21
N GLU A 466 -28.79 27.56 0.46
CA GLU A 466 -27.86 28.57 -0.06
C GLU A 466 -26.96 28.00 -1.17
N LEU A 467 -26.53 26.73 -1.06
CA LEU A 467 -25.83 26.02 -2.14
C LEU A 467 -26.71 25.91 -3.39
N LEU A 468 -27.98 25.57 -3.21
CA LEU A 468 -28.92 25.39 -4.31
C LEU A 468 -29.18 26.70 -5.06
N THR A 469 -29.03 27.83 -4.39
CA THR A 469 -29.13 29.17 -5.01
C THR A 469 -27.89 29.53 -5.83
N LEU A 470 -26.70 29.03 -5.45
CA LEU A 470 -25.45 29.17 -6.22
C LEU A 470 -25.35 28.23 -7.44
N LEU A 471 -26.14 27.15 -7.45
CA LEU A 471 -26.12 26.09 -8.48
C LEU A 471 -27.25 26.23 -9.53
N GLN A 472 -28.12 27.23 -9.41
CA GLN A 472 -29.15 27.61 -10.39
C GLN A 472 -28.70 28.83 -11.18
#